data_AF-A0ABD0PQV9-F1
#
_entry.id   AF-A0ABD0PQV9-F1
#
_cell.length_a   1.000
_cell.length_b   1.000
_cell.length_c   1.000
_cell.angle_alpha   90.00
_cell.angle_beta   90.00
_cell.angle_gamma   90.00
#
_symmetry.space_group_name_H-M   'P 1'
#
loop_
_entity.id
_entity.type
_entity.pdbx_description
1 polymer ?
#
loop_
_entity_poly.entity_id
_entity_poly.type
_entity_poly.pdbx_seq_one_letter_code
_entity_poly.pdbx_strand_id
1 'polypeptide(L)' 'LGKILRSPFMKFVAHAASFIIFLCLLVFNASDRFEGITTLPNVTVTDHPLQIFRVKTTQFTWTEILIM' A
#
# COMPACT_ATOMS: atom_id res chain seq x y z
N LEU A 1 10.09 31.24 6.12
CA LEU A 1 9.53 29.87 6.09
C LEU A 1 10.29 28.88 6.99
N GLY A 2 11.59 28.64 6.79
CA GLY A 2 12.34 27.64 7.58
C GLY A 2 12.29 27.81 9.11
N LYS A 3 12.27 29.05 9.62
CA LYS A 3 12.07 29.32 11.07
C LYS A 3 10.68 28.92 11.58
N ILE A 4 9.64 29.11 10.76
CA ILE A 4 8.24 28.80 11.10
C ILE A 4 8.03 27.27 11.10
N LEU A 5 8.58 26.57 10.10
CA LEU A 5 8.49 25.11 9.96
C LEU A 5 9.23 24.36 11.08
N ARG A 6 10.21 24.98 11.73
CA ARG A 6 10.95 24.40 12.86
C ARG A 6 10.25 24.58 14.22
N SER A 7 9.11 25.27 14.28
CA SER A 7 8.35 25.44 15.51
C SER A 7 7.80 24.10 16.05
N PRO A 8 7.60 23.95 17.37
CA PRO A 8 7.06 22.72 17.96
C PRO A 8 5.71 22.31 17.36
N PHE A 9 4.84 23.28 17.10
CA PHE A 9 3.54 23.04 16.48
C PHE A 9 3.66 22.48 15.06
N MET A 10 4.52 23.06 14.21
CA MET A 10 4.69 22.57 12.84
C MET A 10 5.29 21.15 12.80
N LYS A 11 6.12 20.77 13.77
CA LYS A 11 6.60 19.39 13.91
C LYS A 11 5.47 18.42 14.25
N PHE A 12 4.57 18.80 15.15
CA PHE A 12 3.38 18.02 15.48
C PHE A 12 2.48 17.81 14.25
N VAL A 13 2.20 18.89 13.51
CA VAL A 13 1.39 18.82 12.29
C VAL A 13 2.03 17.91 11.24
N ALA A 14 3.35 18.05 11.02
CA ALA A 14 4.06 17.19 10.08
C ALA A 14 3.94 15.71 10.47
N HIS A 15 4.12 15.38 11.76
CA HIS A 15 3.99 14.00 12.21
C HIS A 15 2.57 13.45 12.04
N ALA A 16 1.55 14.22 12.43
CA ALA A 16 0.15 13.83 12.29
C ALA A 16 -0.22 13.60 10.82
N ALA A 17 0.22 14.49 9.92
CA ALA A 17 -0.02 14.35 8.49
C ALA A 17 0.65 13.08 7.92
N SER A 18 1.91 12.82 8.28
CA SER A 18 2.60 11.59 7.87
C SER A 18 1.87 10.33 8.34
N PHE A 19 1.35 10.34 9.57
CA PHE A 19 0.58 9.21 10.10
C PHE A 19 -0.74 9.00 9.35
N ILE A 20 -1.47 10.08 9.03
CA ILE A 20 -2.71 9.99 8.23
C ILE A 20 -2.42 9.43 6.84
N ILE A 21 -1.36 9.90 6.18
CA ILE A 21 -0.95 9.40 4.85
C ILE A 21 -0.62 7.91 4.92
N PHE A 22 0.10 7.48 5.96
CA PHE A 22 0.40 6.07 6.17
C PHE A 22 -0.88 5.21 6.30
N LEU A 23 -1.87 5.66 7.08
CA LEU A 23 -3.17 4.98 7.17
C LEU A 23 -3.88 4.92 5.81
N CYS A 24 -3.86 6.00 5.03
CA CYS A 24 -4.41 5.99 3.69
C CYS A 24 -3.70 4.96 2.79
N LEU A 25 -2.37 4.87 2.84
CA LEU A 25 -1.62 3.88 2.06
C LEU A 25 -2.02 2.44 2.42
N LEU A 26 -2.27 2.14 3.70
CA LEU A 26 -2.79 0.84 4.13
C LEU A 26 -4.18 0.55 3.53
N VAL A 27 -5.09 1.53 3.56
CA VAL A 27 -6.43 1.41 2.97
C VAL A 27 -6.34 1.20 1.46
N PHE A 28 -5.48 1.94 0.77
CA PHE A 28 -5.24 1.79 -0.67
C PHE A 28 -4.62 0.44 -1.02
N ASN A 29 -3.75 -0.12 -0.18
CA ASN A 29 -3.20 -1.46 -0.39
C ASN A 29 -4.28 -2.56 -0.26
N ALA A 30 -5.29 -2.33 0.59
CA ALA A 30 -6.41 -3.24 0.79
C ALA A 30 -7.56 -3.06 -0.23
N SER A 31 -7.58 -1.97 -1.00
CA SER A 31 -8.76 -1.51 -1.74
C SER A 31 -9.22 -2.45 -2.87
N ASP A 32 -8.29 -3.15 -3.51
CA ASP A 32 -8.57 -4.10 -4.61
C ASP A 32 -9.56 -5.22 -4.19
N ARG A 33 -9.70 -5.45 -2.88
CA ARG A 33 -10.52 -6.54 -2.32
C ARG A 33 -11.84 -6.06 -1.72
N PHE A 34 -12.19 -4.77 -1.84
CA PHE A 34 -13.39 -4.21 -1.20
C PHE A 34 -14.70 -4.75 -1.77
N GLU A 35 -14.76 -5.04 -3.07
CA GLU A 35 -15.94 -5.66 -3.71
C GLU A 35 -15.91 -7.19 -3.66
N GLY A 36 -14.93 -7.78 -2.97
CA GLY A 36 -14.67 -9.21 -2.95
C GLY A 36 -13.68 -9.65 -4.01
N ILE A 37 -13.48 -10.97 -4.13
CA ILE A 37 -12.50 -11.58 -5.03
C ILE A 37 -13.26 -12.25 -6.17
N THR A 38 -12.81 -12.04 -7.42
CA THR A 38 -13.49 -12.53 -8.62
C THR A 38 -13.27 -14.02 -8.90
N THR A 39 -12.19 -14.60 -8.39
CA THR A 39 -11.81 -16.00 -8.62
C THR A 39 -11.99 -16.86 -7.37
N LEU A 40 -12.33 -18.13 -7.57
CA LEU A 40 -12.38 -19.09 -6.47
C LEU A 40 -10.96 -19.44 -5.98
N PRO A 41 -10.77 -19.70 -4.66
CA PRO A 41 -9.45 -19.99 -4.10
C PRO A 41 -8.74 -21.23 -4.68
N ASN A 42 -9.48 -22.16 -5.28
CA ASN A 42 -8.96 -23.38 -5.89
C ASN A 42 -8.60 -23.22 -7.38
N VAL A 43 -8.81 -22.04 -7.98
CA VAL A 43 -8.52 -21.76 -9.39
C VAL A 43 -7.25 -20.90 -9.50
N THR A 44 -6.27 -21.35 -10.27
CA THR A 44 -5.03 -20.60 -10.54
C THR A 44 -5.10 -19.86 -11.86
N VAL A 45 -4.74 -18.56 -11.86
CA VAL A 45 -4.71 -17.72 -13.06
C VAL A 45 -3.31 -17.14 -13.25
N THR A 46 -2.65 -17.53 -14.34
CA THR A 46 -1.35 -16.99 -14.77
C THR A 46 -1.50 -16.10 -15.99
N ASP A 47 -0.57 -15.17 -16.18
CA ASP A 47 -0.55 -14.23 -17.31
C ASP A 47 0.02 -14.89 -18.57
N HIS A 48 0.93 -15.85 -18.41
CA HIS A 48 1.51 -16.65 -19.49
C HIS A 48 1.77 -18.10 -19.02
N PRO A 49 1.82 -19.09 -19.94
CA PRO A 49 1.87 -20.51 -19.59
C PRO A 49 3.15 -20.94 -18.86
N LEU A 50 4.25 -20.21 -19.02
CA LEU A 50 5.53 -20.48 -18.36
C LEU A 50 5.67 -19.81 -16.98
N GLN A 51 4.68 -19.01 -16.55
CA GLN A 51 4.75 -18.28 -15.28
C GLN A 51 4.49 -19.22 -14.10
N ILE A 52 5.33 -19.16 -13.07
CA ILE A 52 5.08 -19.85 -11.81
C ILE A 52 4.03 -19.06 -11.02
N PHE A 53 2.87 -19.66 -10.74
CA PHE A 53 1.75 -19.00 -10.04
C PHE A 53 2.17 -18.31 -8.73
N ARG A 54 3.06 -18.92 -7.95
CA ARG A 54 3.54 -18.35 -6.69
C ARG A 54 4.23 -17.00 -6.86
N VAL A 55 4.98 -16.81 -7.95
CA VAL A 55 5.67 -15.53 -8.24
C VAL A 55 4.65 -14.40 -8.37
N LYS A 56 3.51 -14.65 -9.03
CA LYS A 56 2.44 -13.65 -9.18
C LYS A 56 1.80 -13.27 -7.85
N THR A 57 1.63 -14.21 -6.93
CA THR A 57 0.94 -14.00 -5.63
C THR A 57 1.80 -13.37 -4.53
N THR A 58 3.13 -13.41 -4.64
CA THR A 58 4.04 -12.97 -3.57
C THR A 58 5.00 -11.86 -3.98
N GLN A 59 4.83 -11.28 -5.18
CA GLN A 59 5.61 -10.12 -5.61
C GLN A 59 5.17 -8.86 -4.85
N PHE A 60 6.11 -7.94 -4.64
CA PHE A 60 5.83 -6.65 -4.04
C PHE A 60 5.24 -5.67 -5.05
N THR A 61 4.23 -4.94 -4.60
CA THR A 61 3.65 -3.79 -5.28
C THR A 61 4.32 -2.50 -4.80
N TRP A 62 4.16 -1.43 -5.59
CA TRP A 62 4.70 -0.11 -5.23
C TRP A 62 4.16 0.43 -3.91
N THR A 63 2.89 0.16 -3.58
CA THR A 63 2.28 0.60 -2.33
C THR A 63 2.88 -0.14 -1.12
N GLU A 64 3.21 -1.43 -1.27
CA GLU A 64 3.89 -2.20 -0.21
C GLU A 64 5.31 -1.70 0.04
N ILE A 65 6.05 -1.31 -1.00
CA ILE A 65 7.38 -0.71 -0.87
C ILE A 65 7.33 0.64 -0.12
N LEU A 66 6.24 1.40 -0.25
CA LEU A 66 6.05 2.66 0.49
C LEU A 66 5.63 2.45 1.95
N ILE A 67 5.15 1.25 2.30
CA ILE A 67 4.70 0.90 3.65
C ILE A 67 5.85 0.26 4.46
N MET A 68 6.73 -0.53 3.81
CA MET A 68 7.91 -1.15 4.43
C MET A 68 9.04 -0.16 4.70
#